data_AF-A0A292Q6T2-F1
#
_entry.id   AF-A0A292Q6T2-F1
#
_cell.length_a   1.000
_cell.length_b   1.000
_cell.length_c   1.000
_cell.angle_alpha   90.00
_cell.angle_beta   90.00
_cell.angle_gamma   90.00
#
_symmetry.space_group_name_H-M   'P 1'
#
loop_
_entity.id
_entity.type
_entity.pdbx_description
1 polymer ?
#
loop_
_entity_poly.entity_id
_entity_poly.type
_entity_poly.pdbx_seq_one_letter_code
_entity_poly.pdbx_strand_id
1 'polypeptide(L)'
;MSDHLDQLYLTYLDTVDTYQSLRTSLATHFSAGFLTLAQANFNSTSGGRRYGADFYDERMTAIRGVEVGGGVFECRLLQPEAKEGEGEQREETKDTDREGSELNTVEKPKEQTPTIDPRDPIRWFGILVPPALRQAQSEFTLSVQTIIPQLTTTASKLATLSSEIESHRSHASTKYLYKILTTAPPSPLPEAIELPPLDISSNFIHLCTAAQAVGVIERFMPDSEVLWLLKIPYDRVGKDVKWESAAQRGERGEEFPHMFMEKLGLNEVEEVRGVVRLEEKGWRESLEGMQWLE
;
A
#
# COMPACT_ATOMS: atom_id res chain seq x y z
N MET A 1 -17.56 15.43 -10.88
CA MET A 1 -16.33 15.53 -10.06
C MET A 1 -16.64 15.65 -8.56
N SER A 2 -17.66 16.40 -8.12
CA SER A 2 -18.04 16.48 -6.69
C SER A 2 -18.39 15.12 -6.09
N ASP A 3 -19.31 14.37 -6.71
CA ASP A 3 -19.86 13.13 -6.14
C ASP A 3 -18.80 12.06 -5.82
N HIS A 4 -17.75 11.97 -6.64
CA HIS A 4 -16.65 11.02 -6.40
C HIS A 4 -15.77 11.45 -5.23
N LEU A 5 -15.42 12.74 -5.16
CA LEU A 5 -14.64 13.29 -4.04
C LEU A 5 -15.41 13.17 -2.73
N ASP A 6 -16.72 13.42 -2.75
CA ASP A 6 -17.61 13.23 -1.61
C ASP A 6 -17.60 11.76 -1.14
N GLN A 7 -17.68 10.81 -2.07
CA GLN A 7 -17.56 9.38 -1.77
C GLN A 7 -16.19 9.00 -1.18
N LEU A 8 -15.10 9.60 -1.65
CA LEU A 8 -13.76 9.40 -1.08
C LEU A 8 -13.70 9.91 0.37
N TYR A 9 -14.25 11.09 0.65
CA TYR A 9 -14.31 11.62 2.02
C TYR A 9 -15.16 10.77 2.95
N LEU A 10 -16.34 10.32 2.52
CA LEU A 10 -17.17 9.41 3.31
C LEU A 10 -16.41 8.13 3.65
N THR A 11 -15.78 7.51 2.65
CA THR A 11 -14.99 6.30 2.85
C THR A 11 -13.79 6.55 3.78
N TYR A 12 -13.15 7.71 3.68
CA TYR A 12 -12.05 8.10 4.56
C TYR A 12 -12.52 8.24 6.02
N LEU A 13 -13.63 8.94 6.25
CA LEU A 13 -14.20 9.13 7.59
C LEU A 13 -14.61 7.81 8.25
N ASP A 14 -15.29 6.93 7.50
CA ASP A 14 -15.64 5.58 7.99
C ASP A 14 -14.38 4.76 8.32
N THR A 15 -13.32 4.92 7.51
CA THR A 15 -12.03 4.25 7.75
C THR A 15 -11.32 4.82 8.99
N VAL A 16 -11.43 6.12 9.26
CA VAL A 16 -10.91 6.76 10.49
C VAL A 16 -11.64 6.23 11.72
N ASP A 17 -12.97 6.12 11.68
CA ASP A 17 -13.76 5.56 12.78
C ASP A 17 -13.37 4.10 13.07
N THR A 18 -13.24 3.30 12.01
CA THR A 18 -12.75 1.92 12.11
C THR A 18 -11.36 1.86 12.75
N TYR A 19 -10.43 2.72 12.33
CA TYR A 19 -9.08 2.80 12.90
C TYR A 19 -9.10 3.15 14.40
N GLN A 20 -9.92 4.12 14.80
CA GLN A 20 -10.05 4.52 16.21
C GLN A 20 -10.64 3.41 17.07
N SER A 21 -11.67 2.71 16.56
CA SER A 21 -12.27 1.55 17.20
C SER A 21 -11.25 0.42 17.40
N LEU A 22 -10.49 0.08 16.35
CA LEU A 22 -9.43 -0.95 16.42
C LEU A 22 -8.32 -0.56 17.40
N ARG A 23 -7.91 0.71 17.47
CA ARG A 23 -6.95 1.19 18.48
C ARG A 23 -7.46 1.01 19.90
N THR A 24 -8.74 1.30 20.14
CA THR A 24 -9.37 1.16 21.46
C THR A 24 -9.43 -0.31 21.87
N SER A 25 -9.82 -1.19 20.94
CA SER A 25 -9.80 -2.64 21.16
C SER A 25 -8.39 -3.15 21.43
N LEU A 26 -7.39 -2.71 20.67
CA LEU A 26 -5.99 -3.08 20.88
C LEU A 26 -5.51 -2.70 22.28
N ALA A 27 -5.78 -1.46 22.70
CA ALA A 27 -5.42 -0.97 24.03
C ALA A 27 -6.10 -1.76 25.14
N THR A 28 -7.36 -2.13 24.96
CA THR A 28 -8.13 -2.94 25.92
C THR A 28 -7.51 -4.33 26.10
N HIS A 29 -7.27 -5.06 25.00
CA HIS A 29 -6.71 -6.40 25.05
C HIS A 29 -5.25 -6.41 25.53
N PHE A 30 -4.42 -5.45 25.10
CA PHE A 30 -3.05 -5.35 25.61
C PHE A 30 -3.02 -5.04 27.11
N SER A 31 -3.89 -4.14 27.59
CA SER A 31 -3.98 -3.82 29.02
C SER A 31 -4.41 -5.04 29.84
N ALA A 32 -5.43 -5.78 29.36
CA ALA A 32 -5.87 -7.03 29.99
C ALA A 32 -4.77 -8.10 29.99
N GLY A 33 -4.07 -8.28 28.86
CA GLY A 33 -2.96 -9.21 28.71
C GLY A 33 -1.79 -8.90 29.65
N PHE A 34 -1.40 -7.64 29.77
CA PHE A 34 -0.33 -7.25 30.70
C PHE A 34 -0.74 -7.37 32.16
N LEU A 35 -1.99 -7.02 32.51
CA LEU A 35 -2.49 -7.17 33.88
C LEU A 35 -2.54 -8.64 34.31
N THR A 36 -3.04 -9.52 33.44
CA THR A 36 -3.09 -10.97 33.68
C THR A 36 -1.71 -11.60 33.72
N LEU A 37 -0.77 -11.14 32.89
CA LEU A 37 0.64 -11.53 32.97
C LEU A 37 1.29 -11.09 34.29
N ALA A 38 1.00 -9.86 34.76
CA ALA A 38 1.48 -9.38 36.05
C ALA A 38 0.93 -10.23 37.21
N GLN A 39 -0.35 -10.60 37.16
CA GLN A 39 -0.96 -11.52 38.12
C GLN A 39 -0.30 -12.91 38.09
N ALA A 40 -0.01 -13.43 36.90
CA ALA A 40 0.70 -14.70 36.75
C ALA A 40 2.11 -14.64 37.38
N ASN A 41 2.84 -13.55 37.12
CA ASN A 41 4.17 -13.33 37.69
C ASN A 41 4.15 -13.19 39.21
N PHE A 42 3.16 -12.49 39.77
CA PHE A 42 3.00 -12.33 41.23
C PHE A 42 2.75 -13.67 41.93
N ASN A 43 1.94 -14.54 41.31
CA ASN A 43 1.60 -15.86 41.84
C ASN A 43 2.54 -16.97 41.35
N SER A 44 3.70 -16.63 40.78
CA SER A 44 4.61 -17.61 40.17
C SER A 44 5.26 -18.49 41.24
N THR A 45 5.07 -19.81 41.11
CA THR A 45 5.74 -20.81 41.94
C THR A 45 7.20 -21.07 41.51
N SER A 46 7.67 -20.41 40.44
CA SER A 46 8.99 -20.63 39.83
C SER A 46 10.13 -19.91 40.57
N GLY A 47 10.10 -19.87 41.90
CA GLY A 47 11.16 -19.30 42.73
C GLY A 47 11.44 -17.81 42.48
N GLY A 48 10.40 -17.03 42.14
CA GLY A 48 10.53 -15.60 41.84
C GLY A 48 10.92 -15.27 40.39
N ARG A 49 11.10 -16.28 39.52
CA ARG A 49 11.33 -16.08 38.09
C ARG A 49 10.04 -15.62 37.40
N ARG A 50 10.14 -14.54 36.62
CA ARG A 50 9.05 -13.99 35.81
C ARG A 50 8.94 -14.76 34.50
N TYR A 51 7.72 -15.02 34.05
CA TYR A 51 7.44 -15.58 32.73
C TYR A 51 7.94 -14.61 31.66
N GLY A 52 8.82 -15.10 30.79
CA GLY A 52 9.48 -14.29 29.77
C GLY A 52 10.60 -15.06 29.07
N ALA A 53 11.46 -14.31 28.36
CA ALA A 53 12.49 -14.85 27.48
C ALA A 53 13.48 -15.80 28.18
N ASP A 54 13.66 -15.67 29.49
CA ASP A 54 14.54 -16.53 30.26
C ASP A 54 14.12 -18.03 30.20
N PHE A 55 12.86 -18.33 29.92
CA PHE A 55 12.36 -19.70 29.76
C PHE A 55 12.62 -20.31 28.38
N TYR A 56 13.08 -19.51 27.42
CA TYR A 56 13.27 -19.94 26.04
C TYR A 56 14.69 -20.48 25.84
N ASP A 57 14.84 -21.43 24.92
CA ASP A 57 16.15 -21.87 24.42
C ASP A 57 16.23 -21.70 22.89
N GLU A 58 17.32 -22.15 22.27
CA GLU A 58 17.60 -22.01 20.84
C GLU A 58 16.54 -22.63 19.91
N ARG A 59 15.62 -23.46 20.42
CA ARG A 59 14.54 -24.06 19.62
C ARG A 59 13.31 -23.15 19.52
N MET A 60 13.27 -22.01 20.21
CA MET A 60 12.16 -21.06 20.11
C MET A 60 12.17 -20.37 18.74
N THR A 61 11.11 -20.57 17.96
CA THR A 61 10.92 -19.96 16.64
C THR A 61 9.59 -19.23 16.55
N ALA A 62 9.48 -18.21 15.69
CA ALA A 62 8.21 -17.56 15.43
C ALA A 62 7.19 -18.57 14.85
N ILE A 63 6.02 -18.66 15.47
CA ILE A 63 4.90 -19.50 14.98
C ILE A 63 3.97 -18.75 14.03
N ARG A 64 4.11 -17.42 13.95
CA ARG A 64 3.26 -16.53 13.18
C ARG A 64 4.10 -15.52 12.43
N GLY A 65 3.67 -15.24 11.21
CA GLY A 65 4.18 -14.16 10.38
C GLY A 65 3.02 -13.34 9.83
N VAL A 66 3.35 -12.27 9.14
CA VAL A 66 2.38 -11.46 8.41
C VAL A 66 2.71 -11.55 6.94
N GLU A 67 1.71 -11.83 6.12
CA GLU A 67 1.78 -11.70 4.68
C GLU A 67 1.21 -10.33 4.29
N VAL A 68 1.90 -9.65 3.38
CA VAL A 68 1.54 -8.29 2.97
C VAL A 68 1.32 -8.29 1.47
N GLY A 69 0.11 -7.94 1.04
CA GLY A 69 -0.28 -7.88 -0.36
C GLY A 69 -1.25 -6.73 -0.60
N GLY A 70 -0.93 -5.81 -1.51
CA GLY A 70 -1.82 -4.72 -1.90
C GLY A 70 -2.26 -3.81 -0.74
N GLY A 71 -1.42 -3.65 0.30
CA GLY A 71 -1.77 -2.88 1.50
C GLY A 71 -2.65 -3.63 2.51
N VAL A 72 -2.96 -4.90 2.25
CA VAL A 72 -3.63 -5.80 3.19
C VAL A 72 -2.58 -6.61 3.93
N PHE A 73 -2.74 -6.69 5.26
CA PHE A 73 -1.87 -7.42 6.15
C PHE A 73 -2.68 -8.58 6.74
N GLU A 74 -2.23 -9.81 6.48
CA GLU A 74 -2.89 -11.01 6.97
C GLU A 74 -1.94 -11.83 7.85
N CYS A 75 -2.41 -12.23 9.03
CA CYS A 75 -1.64 -13.10 9.92
C CYS A 75 -1.68 -14.54 9.42
N ARG A 76 -0.51 -15.15 9.25
CA ARG A 76 -0.37 -16.55 8.84
C ARG A 76 0.43 -17.35 9.85
N LEU A 77 0.08 -18.62 10.01
CA LEU A 77 0.88 -19.58 10.75
C LEU A 77 2.13 -19.94 9.94
N LEU A 78 3.29 -19.89 10.57
CA LEU A 78 4.54 -20.33 9.95
C LEU A 78 4.66 -21.85 10.08
N GLN A 79 4.85 -22.50 8.94
CA GLN A 79 5.23 -23.91 8.93
C GLN A 79 6.68 -24.02 9.39
N PRO A 80 7.06 -25.08 10.12
CA PRO A 80 8.45 -25.28 10.47
C PRO A 80 9.22 -25.51 9.16
N GLU A 81 10.39 -24.90 9.02
CA GLU A 81 11.30 -25.24 7.93
C GLU A 81 11.61 -26.74 8.04
N ALA A 82 11.09 -27.54 7.10
CA ALA A 82 11.48 -28.93 6.97
C ALA A 82 12.97 -28.92 6.66
N LYS A 83 13.80 -29.35 7.60
CA LYS A 83 15.18 -29.70 7.28
C LYS A 83 15.10 -30.78 6.21
N GLU A 84 15.54 -30.50 4.99
CA GLU A 84 15.84 -31.51 3.98
C GLU A 84 16.94 -32.41 4.55
N GLY A 85 16.51 -33.50 5.19
CA GLY A 85 17.34 -34.60 5.65
C GLY A 85 17.06 -35.80 4.77
N GLU A 86 18.12 -36.28 4.15
CA GLU A 86 18.23 -37.39 3.22
C GLU A 86 17.38 -38.62 3.63
N GLY A 87 16.78 -39.23 2.61
CA GLY A 87 15.77 -40.26 2.77
C GLY A 87 16.30 -41.60 3.26
N GLU A 88 15.38 -42.38 3.82
CA GLU A 88 15.37 -43.83 3.66
C GLU A 88 13.92 -44.30 3.76
N GLN A 89 13.36 -44.65 2.59
CA GLN A 89 12.14 -45.43 2.49
C GLN A 89 12.43 -46.83 3.02
N ARG A 90 11.66 -47.29 4.01
CA ARG A 90 11.37 -48.71 4.16
C ARG A 90 9.89 -48.92 3.91
N GLU A 91 9.61 -49.41 2.70
CA GLU A 91 8.40 -50.13 2.37
C GLU A 91 8.29 -51.38 3.25
N GLU A 92 7.17 -51.54 3.94
CA GLU A 92 6.63 -52.87 4.23
C GLU A 92 5.23 -52.95 3.62
N THR A 93 5.16 -53.74 2.55
CA THR A 93 3.94 -54.23 1.90
C THR A 93 3.52 -55.56 2.53
N LYS A 94 2.19 -55.76 2.63
CA LYS A 94 1.39 -57.02 2.62
C LYS A 94 0.41 -57.10 3.79
N ASP A 95 -0.79 -57.64 3.65
CA ASP A 95 -1.61 -58.07 2.51
C ASP A 95 -3.04 -58.17 3.06
N THR A 96 -3.98 -58.10 2.13
CA THR A 96 -5.43 -58.24 2.26
C THR A 96 -5.93 -59.53 2.91
N ASP A 97 -7.01 -59.45 3.71
CA ASP A 97 -8.33 -60.06 3.40
C ASP A 97 -9.21 -60.25 4.64
N ARG A 98 -10.44 -59.69 4.61
CA ARG A 98 -11.69 -60.42 4.93
C ARG A 98 -12.93 -59.54 4.82
N GLU A 99 -13.88 -60.03 4.01
CA GLU A 99 -15.21 -59.49 3.73
C GLU A 99 -16.15 -59.47 4.95
N GLY A 100 -17.04 -58.48 4.94
CA GLY A 100 -18.47 -58.67 5.20
C GLY A 100 -18.98 -58.47 6.64
N SER A 101 -19.63 -57.33 6.89
CA SER A 101 -21.00 -57.27 7.44
C SER A 101 -21.38 -55.81 7.71
N GLU A 102 -22.34 -55.30 6.92
CA GLU A 102 -23.08 -54.08 7.20
C GLU A 102 -23.94 -54.29 8.45
N LEU A 103 -23.78 -53.45 9.47
CA LEU A 103 -24.88 -53.14 10.39
C LEU A 103 -24.74 -51.73 10.98
N ASN A 104 -25.75 -50.93 10.69
CA ASN A 104 -25.98 -49.58 11.20
C ASN A 104 -25.74 -49.47 12.71
N THR A 105 -24.78 -48.63 13.11
CA THR A 105 -24.68 -48.11 14.47
C THR A 105 -24.60 -46.58 14.41
N VAL A 106 -25.60 -45.97 15.04
CA VAL A 106 -25.82 -44.53 15.17
C VAL A 106 -24.58 -43.87 15.79
N GLU A 107 -23.93 -43.00 15.04
CA GLU A 107 -22.75 -42.24 15.49
C GLU A 107 -23.15 -41.23 16.58
N LYS A 108 -22.68 -41.45 17.81
CA LYS A 108 -22.55 -40.39 18.81
C LYS A 108 -21.47 -39.40 18.37
N PRO A 109 -21.63 -38.08 18.55
CA PRO A 109 -20.59 -37.12 18.23
C PRO A 109 -19.34 -37.41 19.06
N LYS A 110 -18.23 -37.76 18.39
CA LYS A 110 -16.91 -37.83 19.03
C LYS A 110 -16.47 -36.40 19.35
N GLU A 111 -16.45 -36.10 20.65
CA GLU A 111 -15.80 -34.95 21.24
C GLU A 111 -14.34 -34.93 20.78
N GLN A 112 -14.00 -34.04 19.85
CA GLN A 112 -12.63 -33.90 19.35
C GLN A 112 -11.81 -33.22 20.45
N THR A 113 -10.99 -33.99 21.17
CA THR A 113 -9.93 -33.42 22.00
C THR A 113 -9.03 -32.57 21.10
N PRO A 114 -8.74 -31.30 21.46
CA PRO A 114 -7.96 -30.41 20.62
C PRO A 114 -6.58 -31.02 20.38
N THR A 115 -6.18 -31.12 19.11
CA THR A 115 -4.84 -31.54 18.72
C THR A 115 -3.85 -30.50 19.24
N ILE A 116 -2.98 -30.97 20.14
CA ILE A 116 -2.09 -30.13 20.91
C ILE A 116 -0.83 -29.82 20.08
N ASP A 117 -0.60 -28.55 19.71
CA ASP A 117 0.61 -28.13 18.98
C ASP A 117 1.84 -28.11 19.91
N PRO A 118 2.91 -28.89 19.63
CA PRO A 118 4.15 -28.87 20.41
C PRO A 118 4.91 -27.53 20.34
N ARG A 119 4.62 -26.66 19.36
CA ARG A 119 5.26 -25.34 19.20
C ARG A 119 4.57 -24.22 19.98
N ASP A 120 3.52 -24.53 20.73
CA ASP A 120 2.79 -23.54 21.52
C ASP A 120 3.72 -22.87 22.57
N PRO A 121 3.94 -21.53 22.50
CA PRO A 121 4.81 -20.80 23.40
C PRO A 121 4.50 -20.99 24.89
N ILE A 122 3.24 -21.29 25.24
CA ILE A 122 2.83 -21.47 26.63
C ILE A 122 3.54 -22.63 27.32
N ARG A 123 4.01 -23.62 26.55
CA ARG A 123 4.63 -24.86 27.03
C ARG A 123 6.06 -24.66 27.51
N TRP A 124 6.69 -23.55 27.13
CA TRP A 124 8.02 -23.18 27.57
C TRP A 124 8.06 -22.82 29.06
N PHE A 125 6.90 -22.56 29.67
CA PHE A 125 6.78 -22.21 31.09
C PHE A 125 6.54 -23.41 32.01
N GLY A 126 6.73 -24.63 31.52
CA GLY A 126 6.62 -25.87 32.27
C GLY A 126 5.27 -26.57 32.13
N ILE A 127 5.12 -27.71 32.83
CA ILE A 127 3.95 -28.61 32.69
C ILE A 127 2.68 -27.98 33.29
N LEU A 128 2.83 -27.24 34.38
CA LEU A 128 1.71 -26.61 35.10
C LEU A 128 1.66 -25.12 34.82
N VAL A 129 1.06 -24.77 33.69
CA VAL A 129 0.84 -23.36 33.32
C VAL A 129 -0.30 -22.77 34.17
N PRO A 130 -0.12 -21.60 34.82
CA PRO A 130 -1.20 -20.95 35.56
C PRO A 130 -2.34 -20.47 34.64
N PRO A 131 -3.62 -20.46 35.11
CA PRO A 131 -4.74 -19.94 34.33
C PRO A 131 -4.54 -18.49 33.86
N ALA A 132 -3.97 -17.63 34.71
CA ALA A 132 -3.68 -16.23 34.37
C ALA A 132 -2.68 -16.10 33.21
N LEU A 133 -1.71 -17.02 33.09
CA LEU A 133 -0.74 -17.02 32.00
C LEU A 133 -1.38 -17.48 30.67
N ARG A 134 -2.29 -18.46 30.72
CA ARG A 134 -3.12 -18.83 29.55
C ARG A 134 -4.03 -17.69 29.11
N GLN A 135 -4.63 -16.97 30.05
CA GLN A 135 -5.44 -15.79 29.73
C GLN A 135 -4.58 -14.72 29.05
N ALA A 136 -3.41 -14.40 29.62
CA ALA A 136 -2.49 -13.44 29.01
C ALA A 136 -2.10 -13.83 27.58
N GLN A 137 -1.78 -15.11 27.35
CA GLN A 137 -1.52 -15.63 26.01
C GLN A 137 -2.72 -15.42 25.08
N SER A 138 -3.94 -15.72 25.52
CA SER A 138 -5.15 -15.53 24.72
C SER A 138 -5.34 -14.07 24.29
N GLU A 139 -5.18 -13.11 25.22
CA GLU A 139 -5.31 -11.67 24.94
C GLU A 139 -4.29 -11.18 23.90
N PHE A 140 -3.01 -11.54 24.07
CA PHE A 140 -1.97 -11.17 23.11
C PHE A 140 -2.14 -11.88 21.78
N THR A 141 -2.55 -13.15 21.80
CA THR A 141 -2.76 -13.95 20.60
C THR A 141 -3.88 -13.36 19.74
N LEU A 142 -5.01 -13.00 20.35
CA LEU A 142 -6.10 -12.30 19.66
C LEU A 142 -5.57 -11.01 19.03
N SER A 143 -4.89 -10.18 19.80
CA SER A 143 -4.41 -8.88 19.33
C SER A 143 -3.44 -8.98 18.15
N VAL A 144 -2.49 -9.92 18.20
CA VAL A 144 -1.50 -10.15 17.13
C VAL A 144 -2.11 -10.83 15.90
N GLN A 145 -3.12 -11.69 16.08
CA GLN A 145 -3.75 -12.39 14.96
C GLN A 145 -4.77 -11.56 14.21
N THR A 146 -5.52 -10.71 14.90
CA THR A 146 -6.69 -10.05 14.32
C THR A 146 -6.55 -8.54 14.33
N ILE A 147 -6.33 -7.94 15.50
CA ILE A 147 -6.43 -6.49 15.67
C ILE A 147 -5.27 -5.77 14.98
N ILE A 148 -4.03 -6.22 15.18
CA ILE A 148 -2.85 -5.60 14.57
C ILE A 148 -2.91 -5.66 13.04
N PRO A 149 -3.14 -6.83 12.40
CA PRO A 149 -3.24 -6.92 10.93
C PRO A 149 -4.38 -6.06 10.34
N GLN A 150 -5.54 -6.02 11.01
CA GLN A 150 -6.65 -5.16 10.62
C GLN A 150 -6.25 -3.69 10.75
N LEU A 151 -5.65 -3.29 11.87
CA LEU A 151 -5.22 -1.91 12.11
C LEU A 151 -4.19 -1.43 11.09
N THR A 152 -3.20 -2.27 10.73
CA THR A 152 -2.19 -1.93 9.72
C THR A 152 -2.81 -1.85 8.32
N THR A 153 -3.75 -2.74 8.00
CA THR A 153 -4.53 -2.68 6.75
C THR A 153 -5.34 -1.39 6.66
N THR A 154 -6.06 -1.03 7.72
CA THR A 154 -6.83 0.21 7.81
C THR A 154 -5.93 1.43 7.68
N ALA A 155 -4.75 1.43 8.33
CA ALA A 155 -3.78 2.51 8.22
C ALA A 155 -3.25 2.67 6.78
N SER A 156 -2.96 1.55 6.09
CA SER A 156 -2.57 1.56 4.68
C SER A 156 -3.69 2.14 3.81
N LYS A 157 -4.95 1.74 4.05
CA LYS A 157 -6.11 2.27 3.33
C LYS A 157 -6.29 3.77 3.53
N LEU A 158 -6.09 4.28 4.76
CA LEU A 158 -6.13 5.72 5.05
C LEU A 158 -5.09 6.50 4.26
N ALA A 159 -3.86 5.98 4.15
CA ALA A 159 -2.80 6.61 3.37
C ALA A 159 -3.14 6.64 1.87
N THR A 160 -3.73 5.58 1.33
CA THR A 160 -4.17 5.54 -0.07
C THR A 160 -5.27 6.57 -0.34
N LEU A 161 -6.30 6.60 0.51
CA LEU A 161 -7.44 7.51 0.37
C LEU A 161 -7.02 8.97 0.53
N SER A 162 -6.16 9.30 1.50
CA SER A 162 -5.69 10.68 1.67
C SER A 162 -4.91 11.17 0.45
N SER A 163 -4.05 10.32 -0.11
CA SER A 163 -3.32 10.61 -1.35
C SER A 163 -4.27 10.79 -2.55
N GLU A 164 -5.32 10.00 -2.65
CA GLU A 164 -6.32 10.11 -3.73
C GLU A 164 -7.16 11.38 -3.60
N ILE A 165 -7.60 11.71 -2.39
CA ILE A 165 -8.30 12.97 -2.10
C ILE A 165 -7.43 14.17 -2.49
N GLU A 166 -6.15 14.17 -2.10
CA GLU A 166 -5.26 15.29 -2.40
C GLU A 166 -4.98 15.41 -3.90
N SER A 167 -4.78 14.29 -4.60
CA SER A 167 -4.70 14.26 -6.07
C SER A 167 -5.95 14.88 -6.69
N HIS A 168 -7.16 14.43 -6.33
CA HIS A 168 -8.41 14.99 -6.85
C HIS A 168 -8.55 16.49 -6.59
N ARG A 169 -8.13 16.98 -5.41
CA ARG A 169 -8.17 18.41 -5.08
C ARG A 169 -7.19 19.21 -5.94
N SER A 170 -5.97 18.71 -6.12
CA SER A 170 -4.96 19.35 -6.97
C SER A 170 -5.45 19.47 -8.41
N HIS A 171 -5.98 18.38 -8.99
CA HIS A 171 -6.54 18.36 -10.33
C HIS A 171 -7.73 19.32 -10.47
N ALA A 172 -8.65 19.33 -9.50
CA ALA A 172 -9.80 20.25 -9.51
C ALA A 172 -9.40 21.73 -9.39
N SER A 173 -8.27 22.03 -8.76
CA SER A 173 -7.74 23.39 -8.62
C SER A 173 -6.84 23.84 -9.78
N THR A 174 -6.52 22.94 -10.71
CA THR A 174 -5.61 23.21 -11.83
C THR A 174 -6.23 24.25 -12.76
N LYS A 175 -5.53 25.38 -12.93
CA LYS A 175 -5.97 26.47 -13.82
C LYS A 175 -5.37 26.37 -15.21
N TYR A 176 -4.10 25.96 -15.29
CA TYR A 176 -3.37 25.86 -16.54
C TYR A 176 -2.60 24.55 -16.62
N LEU A 177 -2.49 24.06 -17.84
CA LEU A 177 -1.57 23.02 -18.25
C LEU A 177 -0.57 23.60 -19.23
N TYR A 178 0.57 22.94 -19.35
CA TYR A 178 1.65 23.38 -20.20
C TYR A 178 2.06 22.28 -21.17
N LYS A 179 2.20 22.65 -22.44
CA LYS A 179 2.91 21.83 -23.42
C LYS A 179 4.29 22.42 -23.65
N ILE A 180 5.32 21.58 -23.58
CA ILE A 180 6.71 21.96 -23.82
C ILE A 180 7.09 21.54 -25.23
N LEU A 181 7.65 22.47 -26.01
CA LEU A 181 8.19 22.23 -27.35
C LEU A 181 9.67 22.62 -27.38
N THR A 182 10.47 21.87 -28.12
CA THR A 182 11.89 22.17 -28.36
C THR A 182 12.10 23.11 -29.56
N THR A 183 11.05 23.37 -30.34
CA THR A 183 11.06 24.25 -31.52
C THR A 183 9.99 25.33 -31.37
N ALA A 184 10.28 26.52 -31.90
CA ALA A 184 9.33 27.63 -31.90
C ALA A 184 8.07 27.24 -32.70
N PRO A 185 6.86 27.37 -32.14
CA PRO A 185 5.65 27.18 -32.91
C PRO A 185 5.47 28.34 -33.92
N PRO A 186 4.69 28.15 -35.00
CA PRO A 186 4.42 29.23 -35.95
C PRO A 186 3.75 30.43 -35.27
N SER A 187 4.07 31.64 -35.76
CA SER A 187 3.48 32.90 -35.30
C SER A 187 2.87 33.65 -36.50
N PRO A 188 1.55 33.94 -36.51
CA PRO A 188 0.58 33.66 -35.45
C PRO A 188 0.32 32.15 -35.26
N LEU A 189 -0.14 31.76 -34.07
CA LEU A 189 -0.41 30.36 -33.74
C LEU A 189 -1.52 29.81 -34.66
N PRO A 190 -1.31 28.67 -35.35
CA PRO A 190 -2.31 28.08 -36.23
C PRO A 190 -3.41 27.37 -35.43
N GLU A 191 -4.50 26.96 -36.10
CA GLU A 191 -5.57 26.17 -35.47
C GLU A 191 -5.10 24.80 -34.95
N ALA A 192 -4.04 24.24 -35.55
CA ALA A 192 -3.40 23.02 -35.12
C ALA A 192 -1.89 23.14 -35.34
N ILE A 193 -1.11 22.96 -34.28
CA ILE A 193 0.35 22.86 -34.36
C ILE A 193 0.76 21.43 -34.77
N GLU A 194 1.96 21.30 -35.30
CA GLU A 194 2.60 19.99 -35.44
C GLU A 194 2.93 19.43 -34.06
N LEU A 195 2.40 18.24 -33.76
CA LEU A 195 2.64 17.58 -32.48
C LEU A 195 4.01 16.89 -32.46
N PRO A 196 4.69 16.85 -31.30
CA PRO A 196 5.93 16.08 -31.15
C PRO A 196 5.73 14.58 -31.51
N PRO A 197 6.76 13.90 -32.05
CA PRO A 197 6.66 12.49 -32.42
C PRO A 197 6.18 11.57 -31.29
N LEU A 198 6.55 11.89 -30.05
CA LEU A 198 6.13 11.16 -28.86
C LEU A 198 4.60 11.17 -28.71
N ASP A 199 3.96 12.34 -28.85
CA ASP A 199 2.50 12.47 -28.71
C ASP A 199 1.77 11.70 -29.83
N ILE A 200 2.30 11.77 -31.05
CA ILE A 200 1.78 11.01 -32.20
C ILE A 200 1.84 9.52 -31.91
N SER A 201 2.96 9.02 -31.38
CA SER A 201 3.13 7.60 -31.08
C SER A 201 2.25 7.09 -29.94
N SER A 202 1.99 7.95 -28.95
CA SER A 202 1.16 7.62 -27.80
C SER A 202 -0.35 7.78 -28.07
N ASN A 203 -0.72 8.47 -29.15
CA ASN A 203 -2.10 8.81 -29.50
C ASN A 203 -2.78 9.73 -28.47
N PHE A 204 -1.99 10.54 -27.76
CA PHE A 204 -2.43 11.60 -26.84
C PHE A 204 -1.33 12.65 -26.67
N ILE A 205 -1.71 13.85 -26.25
CA ILE A 205 -0.78 14.96 -26.04
C ILE A 205 -0.32 14.95 -24.58
N HIS A 206 0.99 14.82 -24.36
CA HIS A 206 1.56 14.92 -23.02
C HIS A 206 1.59 16.37 -22.57
N LEU A 207 0.93 16.65 -21.45
CA LEU A 207 0.92 17.94 -20.78
C LEU A 207 1.56 17.81 -19.40
N CYS A 208 1.89 18.93 -18.78
CA CYS A 208 2.36 18.98 -17.41
C CYS A 208 1.78 20.19 -16.68
N THR A 209 1.76 20.15 -15.36
CA THR A 209 1.51 21.34 -14.53
C THR A 209 2.75 22.22 -14.45
N ALA A 210 2.60 23.43 -13.91
CA ALA A 210 3.72 24.31 -13.59
C ALA A 210 4.76 23.63 -12.68
N ALA A 211 4.30 22.93 -11.64
CA ALA A 211 5.16 22.23 -10.69
C ALA A 211 5.94 21.06 -11.34
N GLN A 212 5.35 20.44 -12.36
CA GLN A 212 5.94 19.31 -13.09
C GLN A 212 6.94 19.73 -14.17
N ALA A 213 6.80 20.95 -14.71
CA ALA A 213 7.52 21.38 -15.91
C ALA A 213 9.04 21.19 -15.81
N VAL A 214 9.66 21.60 -14.69
CA VAL A 214 11.11 21.45 -14.48
C VAL A 214 11.54 19.99 -14.57
N GLY A 215 10.85 19.09 -13.85
CA GLY A 215 11.20 17.67 -13.85
C GLY A 215 11.02 17.00 -15.21
N VAL A 216 9.99 17.41 -15.97
CA VAL A 216 9.79 16.94 -17.35
C VAL A 216 10.93 17.42 -18.25
N ILE A 217 11.32 18.69 -18.16
CA ILE A 217 12.40 19.25 -18.97
C ILE A 217 13.73 18.55 -18.67
N GLU A 218 14.09 18.43 -17.40
CA GLU A 218 15.35 17.80 -16.97
C GLU A 218 15.44 16.32 -17.40
N ARG A 219 14.30 15.61 -17.44
CA ARG A 219 14.26 14.19 -17.78
C ARG A 219 14.24 13.92 -19.29
N PHE A 220 13.48 14.71 -20.05
CA PHE A 220 13.19 14.40 -21.45
C PHE A 220 13.85 15.37 -22.45
N MET A 221 14.32 16.53 -21.99
CA MET A 221 14.91 17.56 -22.84
C MET A 221 16.20 18.15 -22.20
N PRO A 222 17.10 17.33 -21.63
CA PRO A 222 18.21 17.82 -20.81
C PRO A 222 19.21 18.70 -21.59
N ASP A 223 19.33 18.49 -22.90
CA ASP A 223 20.30 19.19 -23.76
C ASP A 223 19.72 20.44 -24.44
N SER A 224 18.45 20.75 -24.21
CA SER A 224 17.82 21.94 -24.81
C SER A 224 18.26 23.22 -24.10
N GLU A 225 18.70 24.21 -24.87
CA GLU A 225 19.04 25.56 -24.38
C GLU A 225 17.84 26.51 -24.46
N VAL A 226 16.96 26.31 -25.43
CA VAL A 226 15.75 27.10 -25.66
C VAL A 226 14.55 26.17 -25.74
N LEU A 227 13.49 26.50 -25.02
CA LEU A 227 12.22 25.77 -25.03
C LEU A 227 11.06 26.73 -25.21
N TRP A 228 9.92 26.21 -25.64
CA TRP A 228 8.68 26.95 -25.83
C TRP A 228 7.58 26.32 -24.99
N LEU A 229 6.99 27.12 -24.11
CA LEU A 229 5.89 26.72 -23.24
C LEU A 229 4.58 27.27 -23.82
N LEU A 230 3.63 26.38 -24.06
CA LEU A 230 2.26 26.72 -24.44
C LEU A 230 1.40 26.66 -23.18
N LYS A 231 0.89 27.79 -22.72
CA LYS A 231 -0.03 27.90 -21.59
C LYS A 231 -1.45 27.63 -22.05
N ILE A 232 -2.06 26.58 -21.49
CA ILE A 232 -3.34 26.04 -21.90
C ILE A 232 -4.30 26.13 -20.71
N PRO A 233 -5.32 26.99 -20.76
CA PRO A 233 -6.32 27.05 -19.70
C PRO A 233 -7.07 25.71 -19.57
N TYR A 234 -7.13 25.19 -18.36
CA TYR A 234 -7.68 23.86 -18.08
C TYR A 234 -9.19 23.79 -18.38
N ASP A 235 -9.92 24.90 -18.23
CA ASP A 235 -11.34 24.98 -18.57
C ASP A 235 -11.63 24.76 -20.06
N ARG A 236 -10.68 25.06 -20.95
CA ARG A 236 -10.81 24.84 -22.40
C ARG A 236 -10.64 23.36 -22.79
N VAL A 237 -9.82 22.61 -22.05
CA VAL A 237 -9.38 21.26 -22.45
C VAL A 237 -9.77 20.15 -21.46
N GLY A 238 -10.21 20.50 -20.26
CA GLY A 238 -10.32 19.57 -19.12
C GLY A 238 -11.26 18.39 -19.36
N LYS A 239 -12.24 18.51 -20.27
CA LYS A 239 -13.12 17.40 -20.66
C LYS A 239 -12.41 16.30 -21.44
N ASP A 240 -11.30 16.64 -22.10
CA ASP A 240 -10.49 15.76 -22.94
C ASP A 240 -9.18 15.36 -22.23
N VAL A 241 -8.96 15.83 -21.00
CA VAL A 241 -7.77 15.52 -20.19
C VAL A 241 -8.06 14.36 -19.23
N LYS A 242 -7.13 13.41 -19.18
CA LYS A 242 -7.08 12.34 -18.19
C LYS A 242 -5.76 12.39 -17.45
N TRP A 243 -5.82 12.29 -16.13
CA TRP A 243 -4.65 12.22 -15.27
C TRP A 243 -4.25 10.75 -15.10
N GLU A 244 -3.01 10.41 -15.45
CA GLU A 244 -2.51 9.03 -15.36
C GLU A 244 -1.17 8.97 -14.63
N SER A 245 -1.02 7.96 -13.77
CA SER A 245 0.21 7.77 -12.99
C SER A 245 1.37 7.31 -13.87
N ALA A 246 2.52 7.98 -13.74
CA ALA A 246 3.77 7.59 -14.37
C ALA A 246 4.51 6.44 -13.63
N ALA A 247 3.77 5.62 -12.89
CA ALA A 247 4.31 4.51 -12.09
C ALA A 247 5.09 3.49 -12.93
N GLN A 248 6.29 3.13 -12.47
CA GLN A 248 6.97 1.89 -12.84
C GLN A 248 7.01 0.96 -11.63
N ARG A 249 6.72 -0.34 -11.82
CA ARG A 249 6.90 -1.40 -10.80
C ARG A 249 6.16 -1.21 -9.47
N GLY A 250 4.86 -0.93 -9.50
CA GLY A 250 3.99 -1.11 -8.32
C GLY A 250 4.06 -0.02 -7.23
N GLU A 251 4.85 1.04 -7.44
CA GLU A 251 4.79 2.26 -6.63
C GLU A 251 3.85 3.29 -7.25
N ARG A 252 3.13 4.08 -6.44
CA ARG A 252 2.27 5.16 -6.93
C ARG A 252 3.16 6.32 -7.39
N GLY A 253 3.32 6.46 -8.71
CA GLY A 253 4.05 7.56 -9.33
C GLY A 253 3.19 8.82 -9.44
N GLU A 254 3.85 9.96 -9.65
CA GLU A 254 3.19 11.23 -9.96
C GLU A 254 2.25 11.09 -11.17
N GLU A 255 1.09 11.76 -11.11
CA GLU A 255 0.09 11.74 -12.17
C GLU A 255 0.32 12.88 -13.16
N PHE A 256 0.35 12.55 -14.45
CA PHE A 256 0.54 13.50 -15.53
C PHE A 256 -0.76 13.65 -16.33
N PRO A 257 -1.10 14.88 -16.75
CA PRO A 257 -2.26 15.12 -17.58
C PRO A 257 -1.96 14.75 -19.04
N HIS A 258 -2.80 13.89 -19.60
CA HIS A 258 -2.78 13.49 -21.00
C HIS A 258 -4.06 13.96 -21.68
N MET A 259 -3.93 14.71 -22.76
CA MET A 259 -5.07 15.23 -23.52
C MET A 259 -5.34 14.33 -24.73
N PHE A 260 -6.54 13.75 -24.78
CA PHE A 260 -6.99 12.84 -25.83
C PHE A 260 -7.76 13.59 -26.91
N MET A 261 -7.04 14.46 -27.63
CA MET A 261 -7.57 15.24 -28.75
C MET A 261 -6.62 15.16 -29.95
N GLU A 262 -7.16 15.30 -31.15
CA GLU A 262 -6.39 15.25 -32.40
C GLU A 262 -5.53 16.49 -32.65
N LYS A 263 -5.82 17.62 -31.98
CA LYS A 263 -5.14 18.91 -32.24
C LYS A 263 -4.95 19.74 -30.99
N LEU A 264 -3.95 20.61 -31.06
CA LEU A 264 -3.66 21.68 -30.10
C LEU A 264 -3.28 22.93 -30.90
N GLY A 265 -3.90 24.07 -30.64
CA GLY A 265 -3.55 25.30 -31.37
C GLY A 265 -4.23 26.54 -30.82
N LEU A 266 -4.58 27.46 -31.72
CA LEU A 266 -5.12 28.79 -31.43
C LEU A 266 -6.31 28.80 -30.45
N ASN A 267 -7.15 27.76 -30.47
CA ASN A 267 -8.37 27.75 -29.65
C ASN A 267 -8.09 27.33 -28.20
N GLU A 268 -7.14 26.41 -28.01
CA GLU A 268 -6.83 25.83 -26.71
C GLU A 268 -5.72 26.62 -25.99
N VAL A 269 -4.74 27.10 -26.74
CA VAL A 269 -3.58 27.82 -26.19
C VAL A 269 -3.92 29.28 -25.94
N GLU A 270 -3.62 29.77 -24.75
CA GLU A 270 -3.78 31.19 -24.39
C GLU A 270 -2.53 32.00 -24.71
N GLU A 271 -1.36 31.48 -24.34
CA GLU A 271 -0.10 32.19 -24.52
C GLU A 271 1.03 31.22 -24.87
N VAL A 272 1.97 31.69 -25.67
CA VAL A 272 3.19 30.99 -26.03
C VAL A 272 4.37 31.78 -25.50
N ARG A 273 5.29 31.12 -24.80
CA ARG A 273 6.49 31.76 -24.25
C ARG A 273 7.76 30.97 -24.54
N GLY A 274 8.72 31.62 -25.16
CA GLY A 274 10.09 31.12 -25.27
C GLY A 274 10.83 31.33 -23.95
N VAL A 275 11.50 30.29 -23.46
CA VAL A 275 12.34 30.31 -22.26
C VAL A 275 13.74 29.81 -22.61
N VAL A 276 14.74 30.40 -21.97
CA VAL A 276 16.16 30.09 -22.20
C VAL A 276 16.76 29.57 -20.92
N ARG A 277 17.54 28.49 -21.04
CA ARG A 277 18.26 27.88 -19.92
C ARG A 277 19.39 28.81 -19.47
N LEU A 278 19.48 29.04 -18.17
CA LEU A 278 20.63 29.69 -17.55
C LEU A 278 21.80 28.71 -17.50
N GLU A 279 22.85 28.95 -18.28
CA GLU A 279 23.99 28.03 -18.48
C GLU A 279 24.61 27.53 -17.16
N GLU A 280 24.77 28.40 -16.16
CA GLU A 280 25.41 28.04 -14.88
C GLU A 280 24.45 27.46 -13.83
N LYS A 281 23.13 27.66 -13.98
CA LYS A 281 22.15 27.34 -12.93
C LYS A 281 21.19 26.22 -13.32
N GLY A 282 20.92 26.02 -14.61
CA GLY A 282 20.01 24.99 -15.08
C GLY A 282 18.54 25.42 -15.11
N TRP A 283 17.64 24.47 -15.40
CA TRP A 283 16.24 24.75 -15.71
C TRP A 283 15.40 25.12 -14.49
N ARG A 284 15.72 24.58 -13.31
CA ARG A 284 15.04 24.93 -12.05
C ARG A 284 15.09 26.44 -11.81
N GLU A 285 16.27 27.02 -11.76
CA GLU A 285 16.48 28.46 -11.53
C GLU A 285 16.03 29.30 -12.73
N SER A 286 16.01 28.72 -13.93
CA SER A 286 15.49 29.41 -15.12
C SER A 286 13.99 29.62 -15.04
N LEU A 287 13.25 28.69 -14.43
CA LEU A 287 11.79 28.71 -14.33
C LEU A 287 11.26 29.15 -12.96
N GLU A 288 12.08 29.05 -11.91
CA GLU A 288 11.71 29.40 -10.54
C GLU A 288 11.37 30.89 -10.42
N GLY A 289 10.23 31.21 -9.78
CA GLY A 289 9.77 32.57 -9.58
C GLY A 289 9.11 33.22 -10.80
N MET A 290 8.99 32.53 -11.94
CA MET A 290 8.17 33.02 -13.04
C MET A 290 6.69 32.98 -12.65
N GLN A 291 6.12 34.14 -12.32
CA GLN A 291 4.68 34.27 -12.03
C GLN A 291 3.77 33.77 -13.17
N TRP A 292 4.32 33.67 -14.38
CA TRP A 292 3.61 33.16 -15.54
C TRP A 292 3.39 31.64 -15.51
N LEU A 293 4.32 30.91 -14.91
CA LEU A 293 4.28 29.46 -14.71
C LEU A 293 3.61 29.19 -13.35
N GLU A 294 2.29 29.37 -13.33
CA GLU A 294 1.41 29.18 -12.17
C GLU A 294 0.56 27.91 -12.26
#